data_AF-A0A3D4NFK2-F1
#
_entry.id   AF-A0A3D4NFK2-F1
#
_cell.length_a   1.000
_cell.length_b   1.000
_cell.length_c   1.000
_cell.angle_alpha   90.00
_cell.angle_beta   90.00
_cell.angle_gamma   90.00
#
_symmetry.space_group_name_H-M   'P 1'
#
loop_
_entity.id
_entity.type
_entity.pdbx_description
1 polymer ?
#
loop_
_entity_poly.entity_id
_entity_poly.type
_entity_poly.pdbx_seq_one_letter_code
_entity_poly.pdbx_strand_id
1 'polypeptide(L)'
;MISIISSFAVILVFTVIGWLLFRGFKAPKKWWAWVLVILITIFVSYVGTSSVLLGFPGFEIHLNDCLQGLAFGAIAGFVIKKK
;
A
#
# COMPACT_ATOMS: atom_id res chain seq x y z
N MET A 1 -14.68 8.16 13.84
CA MET A 1 -15.14 6.81 13.41
C MET A 1 -15.32 6.70 11.90
N ILE A 2 -16.08 7.58 11.25
CA ILE A 2 -16.30 7.54 9.78
C ILE A 2 -14.97 7.61 9.00
N SER A 3 -14.04 8.48 9.42
CA SER A 3 -12.72 8.63 8.80
C SER A 3 -11.85 7.35 8.85
N ILE A 4 -11.96 6.53 9.90
CA ILE A 4 -11.18 5.28 10.00
C ILE A 4 -11.73 4.24 9.02
N ILE A 5 -13.06 4.13 8.91
CA ILE A 5 -13.72 3.18 8.01
C ILE A 5 -13.40 3.52 6.55
N SER A 6 -13.40 4.81 6.19
CA SER A 6 -12.99 5.25 4.85
C SER A 6 -11.53 4.93 4.56
N SER A 7 -10.62 5.16 5.50
CA SER A 7 -9.20 4.83 5.33
C SER A 7 -8.98 3.32 5.11
N PHE A 8 -9.67 2.46 5.88
CA PHE A 8 -9.61 1.01 5.67
C PHE A 8 -10.13 0.60 4.30
N ALA A 9 -11.23 1.21 3.83
CA ALA A 9 -11.77 0.91 2.50
C ALA A 9 -10.77 1.29 1.39
N VAL A 10 -10.14 2.46 1.48
CA VAL A 10 -9.10 2.91 0.54
C VAL A 10 -7.90 1.96 0.56
N ILE A 11 -7.39 1.60 1.74
CA ILE A 11 -6.29 0.64 1.89
C ILE A 11 -6.62 -0.68 1.20
N LEU A 12 -7.84 -1.20 1.38
CA LEU A 12 -8.27 -2.48 0.81
C LEU A 12 -8.33 -2.42 -0.72
N VAL A 13 -8.87 -1.34 -1.29
CA VAL A 13 -8.89 -1.12 -2.74
C VAL A 13 -7.47 -1.04 -3.31
N PHE A 14 -6.61 -0.22 -2.71
CA PHE A 14 -5.23 -0.06 -3.16
C PHE A 14 -4.37 -1.32 -2.90
N THR A 15 -4.73 -2.15 -1.94
CA THR A 15 -4.12 -3.48 -1.74
C THR A 15 -4.42 -4.41 -2.91
N VAL A 16 -5.67 -4.43 -3.40
CA VAL A 16 -6.02 -5.23 -4.57
C VAL A 16 -5.30 -4.71 -5.82
N ILE A 17 -5.23 -3.39 -6.00
CA ILE A 17 -4.50 -2.75 -7.11
C ILE A 17 -3.01 -3.08 -7.04
N GLY A 18 -2.39 -2.92 -5.86
CA GLY A 18 -0.99 -3.28 -5.64
C GLY A 18 -0.72 -4.75 -5.91
N TRP A 19 -1.60 -5.64 -5.43
CA TRP A 19 -1.48 -7.07 -5.72
C TRP A 19 -1.50 -7.35 -7.22
N LEU A 20 -2.43 -6.75 -7.97
CA LEU A 20 -2.51 -6.92 -9.42
C LEU A 20 -1.26 -6.39 -10.14
N LEU A 21 -0.76 -5.23 -9.75
CA LEU A 21 0.45 -4.62 -10.32
C LEU A 21 1.69 -5.47 -10.07
N PHE A 22 1.85 -5.99 -8.85
CA PHE A 22 3.03 -6.74 -8.45
C PHE A 22 2.94 -8.26 -8.71
N ARG A 23 1.79 -8.78 -9.16
CA ARG A 23 1.59 -10.20 -9.49
C ARG A 23 2.54 -10.74 -10.55
N GLY A 24 3.03 -9.87 -11.44
CA GLY A 24 3.97 -10.23 -12.51
C GLY A 24 5.45 -10.15 -12.12
N PHE A 25 5.78 -9.59 -10.96
CA PHE A 25 7.16 -9.35 -10.56
C PHE A 25 7.72 -10.54 -9.78
N LYS A 26 8.96 -10.92 -10.10
CA LYS A 26 9.66 -11.97 -9.35
C LYS A 26 9.98 -11.46 -7.94
N ALA A 27 9.51 -12.19 -6.93
CA ALA A 27 9.79 -11.88 -5.55
C ALA A 27 11.31 -11.77 -5.28
N PRO A 28 11.76 -10.81 -4.45
CA PRO A 28 13.16 -10.69 -4.09
C PRO A 28 13.66 -12.00 -3.44
N LYS A 29 14.71 -12.59 -4.00
CA LYS A 29 15.29 -13.86 -3.52
C LYS A 29 16.10 -13.71 -2.23
N LYS A 30 16.58 -12.49 -1.94
CA LYS A 30 17.50 -12.22 -0.82
C LYS A 30 16.77 -11.45 0.28
N TRP A 31 17.00 -11.83 1.53
CA TRP A 31 16.34 -11.25 2.69
C TRP A 31 16.57 -9.73 2.81
N TRP A 32 17.77 -9.24 2.49
CA TRP A 32 18.08 -7.80 2.52
C TRP A 32 17.29 -7.00 1.49
N ALA A 33 16.89 -7.61 0.37
CA ALA A 33 16.09 -6.92 -0.64
C ALA A 33 14.66 -6.70 -0.16
N TRP A 34 14.14 -7.61 0.69
CA TRP A 34 12.88 -7.40 1.39
C TRP A 34 12.96 -6.26 2.41
N VAL A 35 14.07 -6.16 3.15
CA VAL A 35 14.31 -5.03 4.06
C VAL A 35 14.31 -3.70 3.30
N LEU A 36 14.92 -3.66 2.12
CA LEU A 36 14.95 -2.49 1.24
C LEU A 36 13.55 -2.10 0.74
N VAL A 37 12.74 -3.08 0.32
CA VAL A 37 11.35 -2.84 -0.10
C VAL A 37 10.49 -2.31 1.06
N ILE A 38 10.65 -2.88 2.26
CA ILE A 38 9.95 -2.42 3.46
C ILE A 38 10.38 -1.00 3.82
N LEU A 39 11.68 -0.70 3.81
CA LEU A 39 12.21 0.64 4.09
C LEU A 39 11.69 1.68 3.10
N ILE A 40 11.70 1.38 1.80
CA ILE A 40 11.13 2.27 0.76
C ILE A 40 9.64 2.48 1.01
N THR A 41 8.90 1.41 1.34
CA THR A 41 7.47 1.50 1.64
C THR A 41 7.20 2.39 2.84
N ILE A 42 7.96 2.22 3.93
CA ILE A 42 7.83 3.04 5.15
C ILE A 42 8.18 4.49 4.85
N PHE A 43 9.26 4.74 4.12
CA PHE A 43 9.68 6.09 3.75
C PHE A 43 8.62 6.79 2.90
N VAL A 44 8.09 6.11 1.89
CA VAL A 44 7.03 6.62 1.01
C VAL A 44 5.75 6.88 1.81
N SER A 45 5.37 5.98 2.71
CA SER A 45 4.19 6.14 3.59
C SER A 45 4.38 7.31 4.56
N TYR A 46 5.57 7.48 5.13
CA TYR A 46 5.91 8.58 6.03
C TYR A 46 5.78 9.93 5.32
N VAL A 47 6.32 10.06 4.10
CA VAL A 47 6.17 11.27 3.28
C VAL A 47 4.71 11.54 2.92
N GLY A 48 3.89 10.49 2.76
CA GLY A 48 2.47 10.60 2.44
C GLY A 48 1.54 10.97 3.60
N THR A 49 2.00 10.93 4.86
CA THR A 49 1.14 11.18 6.04
C THR A 49 0.61 12.61 6.15
N SER A 50 1.27 13.58 5.52
CA SER A 50 0.84 14.98 5.53
C SER A 50 0.02 15.39 4.30
N SER A 51 -0.25 14.47 3.37
CA SER A 51 -0.84 14.79 2.08
C SER A 51 -2.27 14.25 1.95
N VAL A 52 -3.26 15.14 1.95
CA VAL A 52 -4.64 14.82 1.56
C VAL A 52 -4.71 14.86 0.03
N LEU A 53 -5.06 13.72 -0.59
CA LEU A 53 -5.18 13.61 -2.05
C LEU A 53 -6.51 14.17 -2.55
N LEU A 54 -7.60 13.78 -1.88
CA LEU A 54 -8.97 14.14 -2.24
C LEU A 54 -9.76 14.28 -0.94
N GLY A 55 -10.29 15.47 -0.68
CA GLY A 55 -11.16 15.74 0.46
C GLY A 55 -12.55 16.13 -0.02
N PHE A 56 -13.54 15.31 0.31
CA PHE A 56 -14.96 15.64 0.19
C PHE A 56 -15.58 15.74 1.59
N PRO A 57 -16.68 16.49 1.77
CA PRO A 57 -17.37 16.54 3.06
C PRO A 57 -17.78 15.13 3.49
N GLY A 58 -17.17 14.61 4.56
CA GLY A 58 -17.42 13.25 5.08
C GLY A 58 -16.53 12.13 4.52
N PHE A 59 -15.63 12.42 3.57
CA PHE A 59 -14.70 11.44 3.02
C PHE A 59 -13.35 12.07 2.64
N GLU A 60 -12.28 11.63 3.28
CA GLU A 60 -10.93 12.09 2.99
C GLU A 60 -10.06 10.90 2.54
N ILE A 61 -9.45 11.03 1.37
CA ILE A 61 -8.42 10.11 0.90
C ILE A 61 -7.07 10.72 1.25
N HIS A 62 -6.35 10.04 2.13
CA HIS A 62 -4.98 10.41 2.48
C HIS A 62 -4.03 9.64 1.57
N LEU A 63 -2.96 10.30 1.10
CA LEU A 63 -1.93 9.68 0.29
C LEU A 63 -1.31 8.47 1.01
N ASN A 64 -1.13 8.60 2.33
CA ASN A 64 -0.70 7.51 3.18
C ASN A 64 -1.58 6.26 3.08
N ASP A 65 -2.91 6.39 3.02
CA ASP A 65 -3.82 5.24 2.94
C ASP A 65 -3.65 4.49 1.61
N CYS A 66 -3.48 5.23 0.51
CA CYS A 66 -3.20 4.66 -0.81
C CYS A 66 -1.85 3.92 -0.84
N LEU A 67 -0.82 4.52 -0.25
CA LEU A 67 0.54 3.98 -0.22
C LEU A 67 0.66 2.76 0.67
N GLN A 68 0.01 2.76 1.84
CA GLN A 68 -0.06 1.59 2.70
C GLN A 68 -0.79 0.43 2.02
N GLY A 69 -1.92 0.71 1.35
CA GLY A 69 -2.63 -0.27 0.54
C GLY A 69 -1.73 -0.87 -0.54
N LEU A 70 -1.07 -0.04 -1.36
CA LEU A 70 -0.10 -0.50 -2.36
C LEU A 70 1.02 -1.34 -1.74
N ALA A 71 1.53 -0.91 -0.59
CA ALA A 71 2.46 -1.61 0.28
C ALA A 71 2.07 -3.08 0.52
N PHE A 72 0.90 -3.25 1.14
CA PHE A 72 0.35 -4.56 1.44
C PHE A 72 0.07 -5.37 0.17
N GLY A 73 -0.41 -4.73 -0.88
CA GLY A 73 -0.64 -5.36 -2.18
C GLY A 73 0.64 -5.92 -2.80
N ALA A 74 1.74 -5.16 -2.75
CA ALA A 74 3.05 -5.59 -3.24
C ALA A 74 3.56 -6.81 -2.45
N ILE A 75 3.49 -6.75 -1.11
CA ILE A 75 3.87 -7.86 -0.24
C ILE A 75 3.01 -9.10 -0.55
N ALA A 76 1.69 -8.94 -0.65
CA ALA A 76 0.78 -10.02 -1.01
C ALA A 76 1.11 -10.62 -2.39
N GLY A 77 1.48 -9.78 -3.37
CA GLY A 77 1.86 -10.22 -4.72
C GLY A 77 3.12 -11.07 -4.74
N PHE A 78 4.10 -10.72 -3.89
CA PHE A 78 5.35 -11.47 -3.76
C PHE A 78 5.24 -12.72 -2.89
N VAL A 79 4.41 -12.69 -1.84
CA VAL A 79 4.19 -13.81 -0.91
C VAL A 79 3.28 -14.87 -1.54
N ILE A 80 2.19 -14.44 -2.20
CA ILE A 80 1.29 -15.32 -2.93
C ILE A 80 1.97 -15.67 -4.26
N LYS A 81 3.03 -16.49 -4.16
CA LYS A 81 3.57 -17.21 -5.32
C LYS A 81 2.44 -18.02 -5.92
N LYS A 82 2.05 -17.71 -7.16
CA LYS A 82 1.41 -18.71 -8.01
C LYS A 82 2.35 -19.90 -8.09
N LYS A 83 1.92 -21.02 -7.50
CA LYS A 83 2.36 -22.34 -7.96
C LYS A 83 2.06 -22.47 -9.44
#